data_AF-A0A7U6GE93-F1
#
_entry.id   AF-A0A7U6GE93-F1
#
_cell.length_a   1.000
_cell.length_b   1.000
_cell.length_c   1.000
_cell.angle_alpha   90.00
_cell.angle_beta   90.00
_cell.angle_gamma   90.00
#
_symmetry.space_group_name_H-M   'P 1'
#
loop_
_entity.id
_entity.type
_entity.pdbx_description
1 polymer ?
#
loop_
_entity_poly.entity_id
_entity_poly.type
_entity_poly.pdbx_seq_one_letter_code
_entity_poly.pdbx_strand_id
1 'polypeptide(L)' 'MRGIDFLRIKHKLRIIMWYYYAELKNYFVLGYCNKTEKLTGYFGKYGDSGSDIDTIAGLYKTQVREIEDLLLSHMK' A
#
# COMPACT_ATOMS: atom_id res chain seq x y z
N MET A 1 26.04 0.57 1.26
CA MET A 1 24.60 0.29 1.16
C MET A 1 24.20 0.08 -0.31
N ARG A 2 24.64 -1.01 -0.96
CA ARG A 2 24.19 -1.34 -2.32
C ARG A 2 22.94 -2.22 -2.22
N GLY A 3 21.82 -1.81 -2.83
CA GLY A 3 20.58 -2.61 -2.92
C GLY A 3 19.32 -1.93 -2.37
N ILE A 4 19.43 -1.15 -1.29
CA ILE A 4 18.30 -0.38 -0.73
C ILE A 4 17.84 0.69 -1.72
N ASP A 5 18.78 1.32 -2.43
CA ASP A 5 18.47 2.35 -3.42
C ASP A 5 17.63 1.79 -4.58
N PHE A 6 17.97 0.59 -5.05
CA PHE A 6 17.21 -0.13 -6.06
C PHE A 6 15.79 -0.48 -5.57
N LEU A 7 15.64 -0.92 -4.32
CA LEU A 7 14.33 -1.19 -3.75
C LEU A 7 13.47 0.07 -3.68
N ARG A 8 14.04 1.18 -3.21
CA ARG A 8 13.33 2.47 -3.09
C ARG A 8 12.89 3.01 -4.45
N ILE A 9 13.75 2.95 -5.47
CA ILE A 9 13.36 3.41 -6.82
C ILE A 9 12.30 2.51 -7.44
N LYS A 10 12.40 1.19 -7.24
CA LYS A 10 11.39 0.23 -7.71
C LYS A 10 10.00 0.55 -7.13
N HIS A 11 9.91 0.92 -5.85
CA HIS A 11 8.63 1.26 -5.22
C HIS A 11 8.02 2.54 -5.81
N LYS A 12 8.84 3.57 -6.07
CA LYS A 12 8.39 4.82 -6.68
C LYS A 12 7.92 4.62 -8.13
N LEU A 13 8.65 3.82 -8.90
CA LEU A 13 8.27 3.50 -10.28
C LEU A 13 6.91 2.79 -10.36
N ARG A 14 6.58 1.92 -9.38
CA ARG A 14 5.25 1.30 -9.32
C ARG A 14 4.14 2.35 -9.21
N ILE A 15 4.28 3.33 -8.32
CA ILE A 15 3.26 4.39 -8.17
C ILE A 15 3.09 5.20 -9.44
N ILE A 16 4.18 5.58 -10.10
CA ILE A 16 4.12 6.31 -11.38
C ILE A 16 3.31 5.51 -12.40
N MET A 17 3.55 4.20 -12.50
CA MET A 17 2.78 3.33 -13.39
C MET A 17 1.30 3.24 -13.00
N TRP A 18 0.99 3.13 -11.70
CA TRP A 18 -0.40 3.10 -11.22
C TRP A 18 -1.15 4.38 -11.55
N TYR A 19 -0.55 5.55 -11.30
CA TYR A 19 -1.17 6.83 -11.65
C TYR A 19 -1.31 6.98 -13.16
N TYR A 20 -0.33 6.56 -13.96
CA TYR A 20 -0.48 6.57 -15.41
C TYR A 20 -1.74 5.81 -15.86
N TYR A 21 -1.96 4.59 -15.35
CA TYR A 21 -3.17 3.83 -15.67
C TYR A 21 -4.44 4.43 -15.08
N ALA A 22 -4.36 5.01 -13.88
CA ALA A 22 -5.48 5.64 -13.22
C ALA A 22 -5.96 6.87 -14.00
N GLU A 23 -5.06 7.73 -14.44
CA GLU A 23 -5.36 8.90 -15.27
C GLU A 23 -5.99 8.50 -16.61
N LEU A 24 -5.47 7.45 -17.26
CA LEU A 24 -6.07 6.92 -18.50
C LEU A 24 -7.52 6.45 -18.34
N LYS A 25 -7.93 6.12 -17.10
CA LYS A 25 -9.26 5.57 -16.78
C LYS A 25 -10.10 6.50 -15.91
N ASN A 26 -9.59 7.68 -15.54
CA ASN A 26 -10.19 8.56 -14.53
C ASN A 26 -10.49 7.83 -13.20
N TYR A 27 -9.53 7.04 -12.72
CA TYR A 27 -9.64 6.28 -11.46
C TYR A 27 -8.80 6.90 -10.35
N PHE A 28 -9.10 6.51 -9.11
CA PHE A 28 -8.26 6.79 -7.94
C PHE A 28 -7.26 5.66 -7.70
N VAL A 29 -6.07 6.02 -7.22
CA VAL A 29 -5.06 5.06 -6.77
C VAL A 29 -5.24 4.77 -5.29
N LEU A 30 -5.72 3.57 -4.99
CA LEU A 30 -5.87 3.09 -3.61
C LEU A 30 -4.57 2.47 -3.10
N GLY A 31 -4.16 2.88 -1.91
CA GLY A 31 -3.02 2.30 -1.20
C GLY A 31 -3.43 1.37 -0.07
N TYR A 32 -2.42 0.74 0.52
CA TYR A 32 -2.58 -0.36 1.48
C TYR A 32 -1.79 -0.15 2.77
N CYS A 33 -1.25 1.06 3.00
CA CYS A 33 -0.48 1.32 4.21
C CYS A 33 -1.41 1.24 5.43
N ASN A 34 -1.14 0.28 6.32
CA ASN A 34 -1.93 0.08 7.53
C ASN A 34 -1.49 1.02 8.67
N LYS A 35 -2.26 1.06 9.75
CA LYS A 35 -2.01 1.95 10.90
C LYS A 35 -0.64 1.71 11.54
N THR A 36 -0.23 0.45 11.67
CA THR A 36 1.08 0.10 12.26
C THR A 36 2.22 0.64 11.41
N GLU A 37 2.15 0.46 10.09
CA GLU A 37 3.17 0.95 9.13
C GLU A 37 3.26 2.48 9.14
N LYS A 38 2.10 3.16 9.18
CA LYS A 38 2.06 4.63 9.23
C LYS A 38 2.65 5.18 10.52
N LEU A 39 2.32 4.59 11.68
CA LEU A 39 2.83 5.03 12.98
C LEU A 39 4.34 4.79 13.14
N THR A 40 4.85 3.71 12.55
CA THR A 40 6.28 3.36 12.65
C THR A 40 7.14 3.98 11.57
N GLY A 41 6.54 4.59 10.54
CA GLY A 41 7.26 5.07 9.36
C GLY A 41 7.76 3.93 8.45
N TYR A 42 7.19 2.72 8.59
CA TYR A 42 7.55 1.56 7.77
C TYR A 42 6.86 1.61 6.40
N PHE A 43 7.20 2.62 5.60
CA PHE A 43 6.71 2.78 4.24
C PHE A 43 7.70 3.55 3.36
N GLY A 44 7.68 3.28 2.06
CA GLY A 44 8.47 4.05 1.10
C GLY A 44 7.81 5.37 0.76
N LYS A 45 8.47 6.51 1.06
CA LYS A 45 8.00 7.84 0.65
C LYS A 45 7.84 7.91 -0.88
N TYR A 46 6.66 8.30 -1.35
CA TYR A 46 6.26 8.32 -2.77
C TYR A 46 6.27 6.94 -3.46
N GLY A 47 6.43 5.87 -2.68
CA GLY A 47 6.20 4.50 -3.09
C GLY A 47 4.92 4.03 -2.43
N ASP A 48 5.01 3.19 -1.41
CA ASP A 48 3.83 2.63 -0.76
C ASP A 48 2.88 3.70 -0.15
N SER A 49 3.40 4.90 0.20
CA SER A 49 2.61 6.04 0.68
C SER A 49 2.20 7.05 -0.40
N GLY A 50 2.38 6.72 -1.68
CA GLY A 50 2.13 7.63 -2.80
C GLY A 50 0.70 7.61 -3.34
N SER A 51 -0.23 6.93 -2.67
CA SER A 51 -1.65 6.75 -3.05
C SER A 51 -2.53 7.95 -2.69
N ASP A 52 -3.72 8.03 -3.31
CA ASP A 52 -4.74 9.05 -2.99
C ASP A 52 -5.40 8.75 -1.64
N ILE A 53 -5.76 7.48 -1.42
CA ILE A 53 -6.44 7.02 -0.21
C ILE A 53 -5.86 5.66 0.18
N ASP A 54 -5.45 5.53 1.44
CA ASP A 54 -5.08 4.24 2.03
C ASP A 54 -6.28 3.62 2.73
N THR A 55 -6.85 2.58 2.12
CA THR A 55 -8.13 1.97 2.55
C THR A 55 -8.07 1.34 3.94
N ILE A 56 -6.91 0.81 4.33
CA ILE A 56 -6.70 0.13 5.61
C ILE A 56 -5.85 0.94 6.60
N ALA A 57 -5.70 2.25 6.39
CA ALA A 57 -4.90 3.12 7.25
C ALA A 57 -5.37 3.19 8.71
N GLY A 58 -6.63 2.86 8.98
CA GLY A 58 -7.20 2.81 10.33
C GLY A 58 -6.94 1.52 11.09
N LEU A 59 -6.48 0.46 10.41
CA LEU A 59 -6.37 -0.89 10.98
C LEU A 59 -4.93 -1.21 11.38
N TYR A 60 -4.73 -1.80 12.56
CA TYR A 60 -3.46 -2.41 12.93
C TYR A 60 -3.20 -3.68 12.11
N LYS A 61 -1.93 -4.05 11.94
CA LYS A 61 -1.56 -5.26 11.17
C LYS A 61 -2.23 -6.54 11.70
N THR A 62 -2.49 -6.62 13.00
CA THR A 62 -3.22 -7.73 13.64
C THR A 62 -4.67 -7.78 13.17
N GLN A 63 -5.37 -6.64 13.19
CA GLN A 63 -6.77 -6.53 12.74
C GLN A 63 -6.92 -6.87 11.25
N VAL A 64 -5.93 -6.52 10.43
CA VAL A 64 -5.92 -6.90 9.00
C VAL A 64 -5.88 -8.43 8.84
N ARG A 65 -5.11 -9.14 9.65
CA ARG A 65 -5.05 -10.62 9.62
C ARG A 65 -6.34 -11.26 10.12
N GLU A 66 -6.95 -10.70 11.16
CA GLU A 66 -8.24 -11.18 11.66
C GLU A 66 -9.33 -11.07 10.59
N ILE A 67 -9.36 -9.96 9.84
CA ILE A 67 -10.28 -9.78 8.71
C ILE A 67 -9.98 -10.78 7.59
N GLU A 68 -8.71 -11.04 7.30
CA GLU A 68 -8.28 -12.04 6.31
C GLU A 68 -8.78 -13.45 6.68
N ASP A 69 -8.56 -13.90 7.92
CA ASP A 69 -9.01 -15.20 8.42
C ASP A 69 -10.54 -15.31 8.38
N LEU A 70 -11.25 -14.24 8.77
CA LEU A 70 -12.71 -14.16 8.71
C LEU A 70 -13.21 -14.33 7.27
N LEU A 71 -12.65 -13.59 6.31
CA LEU A 71 -13.04 -13.66 4.91
C LEU A 71 -12.78 -15.05 4.33
N LEU A 72 -11.62 -15.66 4.62
CA LEU A 72 -11.28 -17.01 4.15
C LEU A 72 -12.21 -18.09 4.71
N SER A 73 -12.68 -17.93 5.95
CA SER A 73 -13.65 -18.86 6.54
C SER A 73 -15.03 -18.82 5.87
N HIS A 74 -15.42 -17.69 5.28
CA HIS A 74 -16.70 -17.51 4.58
C HIS A 74 -16.62 -17.81 3.07
N MET A 75 -15.41 -17.89 2.52
CA MET A 75 -15.18 -18.24 1.12
C MET A 75 -14.97 -19.75 0.89
N LYS A 76 -14.88 -20.56 1.95
CA LYS A 76 -14.93 -22.02 1.91
C LYS A 76 -16.37 -22.50 2.01
#